data_AF-A0A520AFY1-F1
#
_entry.id   AF-A0A520AFY1-F1
#
_cell.length_a   1.000
_cell.length_b   1.000
_cell.length_c   1.000
_cell.angle_alpha   90.00
_cell.angle_beta   90.00
_cell.angle_gamma   90.00
#
_symmetry.space_group_name_H-M   'P 1'
#
loop_
_entity.id
_entity.type
_entity.pdbx_description
1 polymer ?
#
loop_
_entity_poly.entity_id
_entity_poly.type
_entity_poly.pdbx_seq_one_letter_code
_entity_poly.pdbx_strand_id
1 'polypeptide(L)'
;MATGLREGMAQIAQKGLLQPKETLSEINKKSNSLYIGIPKEISFQENRIALTPLSVALLVNNGHKVVIESGAGKGANFSDKDYSEQGAMISFDKKEIFDADVLVKIAPPMMEEIALMHKGQTLISALQMGGLKEASLKALMDKKINALCFENLRDEGNVLSVVRAMSE
;
A
#
# COMPACT_ATOMS: atom_id res chain seq x y z
N MET A 1 23.37 31.44 60.42
CA MET A 1 22.29 30.52 60.00
C MET A 1 22.05 30.45 58.48
N ALA A 2 22.63 31.34 57.65
CA ALA A 2 22.40 31.35 56.19
C ALA A 2 23.37 30.48 55.37
N THR A 3 24.48 30.03 55.93
CA THR A 3 25.55 29.27 55.24
C THR A 3 25.20 27.79 55.05
N GLY A 4 24.67 27.12 56.07
CA GLY A 4 24.31 25.69 55.98
C GLY A 4 23.12 25.39 55.04
N LEU A 5 22.22 26.35 54.85
CA LEU A 5 21.12 26.25 53.88
C LEU A 5 21.62 26.30 52.42
N ARG A 6 22.66 27.11 52.15
CA ARG A 6 23.28 27.20 50.81
C ARG A 6 24.07 25.95 50.46
N GLU A 7 24.79 25.37 51.44
CA GLU A 7 25.52 24.12 51.26
C GLU A 7 24.59 22.92 51.05
N GLY A 8 23.49 22.84 51.82
CA GLY A 8 22.48 21.80 51.63
C GLY A 8 21.77 21.90 50.28
N MET A 9 21.44 23.11 49.82
CA MET A 9 20.88 23.32 48.47
C MET A 9 21.89 23.00 47.36
N ALA A 10 23.18 23.31 47.56
CA ALA A 10 24.22 22.95 46.61
C ALA A 10 24.40 21.43 46.48
N GLN A 11 24.33 20.69 47.60
CA GLN A 11 24.39 19.23 47.59
C GLN A 11 23.16 18.60 46.91
N ILE A 12 21.97 19.15 47.11
CA ILE A 12 20.75 18.67 46.43
C ILE A 12 20.81 18.94 44.92
N ALA A 13 21.28 20.13 44.52
CA ALA A 13 21.48 20.47 43.12
C ALA A 13 22.53 19.55 42.44
N GLN A 14 23.64 19.27 43.13
CA GLN A 14 24.67 18.35 42.64
C GLN A 14 24.15 16.91 42.53
N LYS A 15 23.28 16.47 43.44
CA LYS A 15 22.65 15.14 43.40
C LYS A 15 21.58 15.03 42.32
N GLY A 16 20.88 16.13 41.99
CA GLY A 16 19.96 16.22 40.85
C GLY A 16 20.66 16.20 39.49
N LEU A 17 21.87 16.75 39.39
CA LEU A 17 22.72 16.69 38.19
C LEU A 17 23.26 15.28 37.91
N LEU A 18 23.38 14.45 38.95
CA LEU A 18 23.82 13.05 38.86
C LEU A 18 22.65 12.05 38.73
N GLN A 19 21.41 12.53 38.58
CA GLN A 19 20.31 11.65 38.20
C GLN A 19 20.50 11.20 36.75
N PRO A 20 20.51 9.89 36.49
CA PRO A 20 20.59 9.39 35.13
C PRO A 20 19.36 9.90 34.37
N LYS A 21 19.59 10.77 33.39
CA LYS A 21 18.52 11.17 32.47
C LYS A 21 18.06 9.92 31.73
N GLU A 22 16.76 9.66 31.78
CA GLU A 22 16.14 8.59 31.01
C GLU A 22 16.53 8.77 29.54
N THR A 23 17.22 7.79 28.96
CA THR A 23 17.54 7.80 27.54
C THR A 23 16.23 7.72 26.77
N LEU A 24 15.90 8.78 26.04
CA LEU A 24 14.78 8.76 25.10
C LEU A 24 15.04 7.64 24.11
N SER A 25 14.29 6.54 24.23
CA SER A 25 14.32 5.49 23.23
C SER A 25 13.92 6.12 21.90
N GLU A 26 14.70 5.90 20.86
CA GLU A 26 14.30 6.31 19.52
C GLU A 26 12.93 5.70 19.26
N ILE A 27 11.92 6.57 19.08
CA ILE A 27 10.67 6.14 18.50
C ILE A 27 11.07 5.81 17.08
N ASN A 28 11.42 4.54 16.84
CA ASN A 28 11.46 4.01 15.49
C ASN A 28 10.04 4.17 14.99
N LYS A 29 9.74 5.31 14.36
CA LYS A 29 8.65 5.43 13.42
C LYS A 29 8.96 4.33 12.42
N LYS A 30 8.39 3.14 12.63
CA LYS A 30 8.27 2.15 11.59
C LYS A 30 7.46 2.82 10.51
N SER A 31 8.15 3.52 9.62
CA SER A 31 7.63 3.86 8.31
C SER A 31 7.53 2.52 7.62
N ASN A 32 6.41 1.82 7.82
CA ASN A 32 6.06 0.69 6.99
C ASN A 32 5.65 1.28 5.63
N SER A 33 6.65 1.79 4.90
CA SER A 33 6.51 2.19 3.51
C SER A 33 6.14 0.95 2.74
N LEU A 34 5.02 1.02 2.02
CA LEU A 34 4.52 -0.07 1.19
C LEU A 34 4.97 0.22 -0.23
N TYR A 35 5.40 -0.80 -0.96
CA TYR A 35 5.56 -0.69 -2.40
C TYR A 35 4.31 -1.22 -3.10
N ILE A 36 3.62 -0.33 -3.82
CA ILE A 36 2.31 -0.58 -4.41
C ILE A 36 2.44 -0.50 -5.93
N GLY A 37 2.10 -1.59 -6.62
CA GLY A 37 2.11 -1.69 -8.08
C GLY A 37 0.71 -1.62 -8.68
N ILE A 38 0.56 -0.79 -9.72
CA ILE A 38 -0.67 -0.63 -10.49
C ILE A 38 -0.37 -0.98 -11.96
N PRO A 39 -0.58 -2.23 -12.38
CA PRO A 39 -0.38 -2.62 -13.76
C PRO A 39 -1.52 -2.10 -14.65
N LYS A 40 -1.25 -2.02 -15.95
CA LYS A 40 -2.27 -1.69 -16.94
C LYS A 40 -3.26 -2.84 -17.06
N GLU A 41 -4.55 -2.52 -17.09
CA GLU A 41 -5.57 -3.54 -17.33
C GLU A 41 -5.48 -4.08 -18.76
N ILE A 42 -5.48 -5.41 -18.85
CA ILE A 42 -5.47 -6.17 -20.11
C ILE A 42 -6.79 -6.93 -20.34
N SER A 43 -7.69 -6.89 -19.36
CA SER A 43 -9.01 -7.50 -19.45
C SER A 43 -9.87 -6.87 -20.52
N PHE A 44 -10.63 -7.71 -21.22
CA PHE A 44 -11.45 -7.28 -22.35
C PHE A 44 -12.43 -6.19 -21.92
N GLN A 45 -12.40 -5.06 -22.62
CA GLN A 45 -13.22 -3.87 -22.34
C GLN A 45 -13.04 -3.21 -20.96
N GLU A 46 -11.97 -3.56 -20.22
CA GLU A 46 -11.65 -2.88 -18.97
C GLU A 46 -10.85 -1.60 -19.25
N ASN A 47 -11.49 -0.44 -19.02
CA ASN A 47 -10.88 0.88 -19.21
C ASN A 47 -10.63 1.61 -17.89
N ARG A 48 -11.05 1.06 -16.75
CA ARG A 48 -10.87 1.68 -15.44
C ARG A 48 -9.42 1.49 -14.96
N ILE A 49 -9.07 2.28 -13.95
CA ILE A 49 -7.81 2.15 -13.21
C ILE A 49 -8.10 2.09 -11.71
N ALA A 50 -7.31 1.32 -10.98
CA ALA A 50 -7.54 1.02 -9.58
C ALA A 50 -7.46 2.25 -8.66
N LEU A 51 -6.55 3.17 -8.93
CA LEU A 51 -6.35 4.38 -8.13
C LEU A 51 -6.30 5.60 -9.04
N THR A 52 -7.04 6.64 -8.65
CA THR A 52 -6.97 7.95 -9.32
C THR A 52 -5.68 8.69 -8.93
N PRO A 53 -5.24 9.71 -9.70
CA PRO A 53 -4.08 10.51 -9.33
C PRO A 53 -4.17 11.10 -7.90
N LEU A 54 -5.36 11.52 -7.47
CA LEU A 54 -5.58 12.03 -6.10
C LEU A 54 -5.40 10.94 -5.03
N SER A 55 -5.86 9.72 -5.31
CA SER A 55 -5.64 8.56 -4.43
C SER A 55 -4.15 8.21 -4.32
N VAL A 56 -3.42 8.32 -5.43
CA VAL A 56 -1.96 8.12 -5.46
C VAL A 56 -1.25 9.20 -4.65
N ALA A 57 -1.62 10.46 -4.80
CA ALA A 57 -1.08 11.57 -4.02
C ALA A 57 -1.22 11.31 -2.50
N LEU A 58 -2.38 10.81 -2.08
CA LEU A 58 -2.61 10.45 -0.67
C LEU A 58 -1.64 9.38 -0.18
N LEU A 59 -1.44 8.31 -0.96
CA LEU A 59 -0.53 7.21 -0.59
C LEU A 59 0.92 7.69 -0.52
N VAL A 60 1.37 8.46 -1.52
CA VAL A 60 2.71 9.02 -1.58
C VAL A 60 2.95 9.98 -0.42
N ASN A 61 1.99 10.85 -0.11
CA ASN A 61 2.06 11.79 1.02
C ASN A 61 2.12 11.08 2.39
N ASN A 62 1.60 9.84 2.49
CA ASN A 62 1.72 9.00 3.68
C ASN A 62 3.01 8.16 3.69
N GLY A 63 3.92 8.35 2.72
CA GLY A 63 5.24 7.72 2.69
C GLY A 63 5.29 6.36 1.98
N HIS A 64 4.23 5.98 1.26
CA HIS A 64 4.24 4.77 0.42
C HIS A 64 4.84 5.06 -0.96
N LYS A 65 5.36 4.03 -1.61
CA LYS A 65 5.85 4.11 -2.99
C LYS A 65 4.81 3.51 -3.91
N VAL A 66 4.42 4.26 -4.93
CA VAL A 66 3.45 3.81 -5.93
C VAL A 66 4.14 3.74 -7.29
N VAL A 67 4.14 2.57 -7.92
CA VAL A 67 4.61 2.36 -9.28
C VAL A 67 3.43 2.03 -10.19
N ILE A 68 3.37 2.67 -11.36
CA ILE A 68 2.26 2.55 -12.31
C ILE A 68 2.82 2.22 -13.68
N GLU A 69 2.20 1.27 -14.36
CA GLU A 69 2.55 0.94 -15.74
C GLU A 69 2.20 2.12 -16.68
N SER A 70 3.14 2.50 -17.55
CA SER A 70 2.90 3.56 -18.53
C SER A 70 1.64 3.28 -19.36
N GLY A 71 0.78 4.29 -19.44
CA GLY A 71 -0.48 4.24 -20.15
C GLY A 71 -1.60 3.47 -19.44
N ALA A 72 -1.42 3.01 -18.20
CA ALA A 72 -2.48 2.33 -17.44
C ALA A 72 -3.72 3.21 -17.25
N GLY A 73 -3.53 4.52 -17.04
CA GLY A 73 -4.62 5.46 -16.79
C GLY A 73 -5.39 5.93 -18.04
N LYS A 74 -4.90 5.62 -19.25
CA LYS A 74 -5.43 6.22 -20.49
C LYS A 74 -6.91 5.93 -20.70
N GLY A 75 -7.37 4.71 -20.39
CA GLY A 75 -8.78 4.34 -20.52
C GLY A 75 -9.71 5.11 -19.57
N ALA A 76 -9.17 5.63 -18.47
CA ALA A 76 -9.88 6.42 -17.48
C ALA A 76 -9.63 7.93 -17.63
N ASN A 77 -9.09 8.37 -18.78
CA ASN A 77 -8.74 9.76 -19.08
C ASN A 77 -7.67 10.37 -18.14
N PHE A 78 -6.77 9.54 -17.61
CA PHE A 78 -5.60 10.00 -16.86
C PHE A 78 -4.33 9.71 -17.65
N SER A 79 -3.50 10.74 -17.83
CA SER A 79 -2.19 10.62 -18.46
C SER A 79 -1.12 10.18 -17.46
N ASP A 80 -0.02 9.62 -17.97
CA ASP A 80 1.16 9.28 -17.15
C ASP A 80 1.71 10.49 -16.39
N LYS A 81 1.56 11.69 -16.98
CA LYS A 81 1.94 12.97 -16.37
C LYS A 81 1.08 13.30 -15.15
N ASP A 82 -0.23 13.06 -15.22
CA ASP A 82 -1.13 13.29 -14.09
C ASP A 82 -0.72 12.45 -12.87
N TYR A 83 -0.20 11.24 -13.09
CA TYR A 83 0.31 10.39 -12.01
C TYR A 83 1.71 10.80 -11.53
N SER A 84 2.63 11.11 -12.44
CA SER A 84 3.99 11.49 -12.04
C SER A 84 4.03 12.82 -11.28
N GLU A 85 3.14 13.76 -11.61
CA GLU A 85 2.97 15.02 -10.86
C GLU A 85 2.45 14.79 -9.42
N GLN A 86 1.79 13.66 -9.16
CA GLN A 86 1.36 13.25 -7.82
C GLN A 86 2.39 12.36 -7.10
N GLY A 87 3.58 12.20 -7.67
CA GLY A 87 4.70 11.46 -7.08
C GLY A 87 4.70 9.95 -7.35
N ALA A 88 3.88 9.47 -8.29
CA ALA A 88 3.96 8.08 -8.75
C ALA A 88 5.21 7.85 -9.62
N MET A 89 5.79 6.66 -9.52
CA MET A 89 6.84 6.19 -10.43
C MET A 89 6.16 5.58 -11.66
N ILE A 90 6.44 6.13 -12.85
CA ILE A 90 5.96 5.54 -14.10
C ILE A 90 6.99 4.55 -14.60
N SER A 91 6.60 3.28 -14.74
CA SER A 91 7.46 2.23 -15.27
C SER A 91 6.97 1.74 -16.63
N PHE A 92 7.93 1.42 -17.50
CA PHE A 92 7.70 0.82 -18.82
C PHE A 92 7.93 -0.70 -18.81
N ASP A 93 8.53 -1.24 -17.74
CA ASP A 93 8.80 -2.67 -17.61
C ASP A 93 7.80 -3.29 -16.64
N LYS A 94 6.87 -4.10 -17.16
CA LYS A 94 5.90 -4.85 -16.36
C LYS A 94 6.53 -5.57 -15.17
N LYS A 95 7.75 -6.10 -15.30
CA LYS A 95 8.40 -6.81 -14.20
C LYS A 95 8.60 -5.93 -12.96
N GLU A 96 8.93 -4.65 -13.15
CA GLU A 96 9.11 -3.71 -12.05
C GLU A 96 7.80 -3.46 -11.31
N ILE A 97 6.67 -3.36 -12.03
CA ILE A 97 5.35 -3.22 -11.39
C ILE A 97 4.98 -4.47 -10.59
N PHE A 98 5.25 -5.65 -11.14
CA PHE A 98 4.95 -6.94 -10.50
C PHE A 98 5.96 -7.34 -9.39
N ASP A 99 7.02 -6.57 -9.19
CA ASP A 99 7.95 -6.73 -8.06
C ASP A 99 7.46 -6.00 -6.79
N ALA A 100 6.33 -5.28 -6.87
CA ALA A 100 5.75 -4.56 -5.74
C ALA A 100 5.18 -5.48 -4.65
N ASP A 101 5.23 -5.08 -3.38
CA ASP A 101 4.68 -5.87 -2.26
C ASP A 101 3.16 -6.10 -2.39
N VAL A 102 2.47 -5.07 -2.90
CA VAL A 102 1.01 -5.03 -3.06
C VAL A 102 0.68 -4.66 -4.50
N LEU A 103 -0.07 -5.53 -5.18
CA LEU A 103 -0.66 -5.24 -6.48
C LEU A 103 -2.12 -4.83 -6.33
N VAL A 104 -2.50 -3.73 -6.97
CA VAL A 104 -3.88 -3.23 -6.98
C VAL A 104 -4.39 -3.21 -8.41
N LYS A 105 -5.43 -3.98 -8.68
CA LYS A 105 -6.08 -4.14 -9.98
C LYS A 105 -7.58 -3.98 -9.88
N ILE A 106 -8.23 -3.76 -11.02
CA ILE A 106 -9.70 -3.78 -11.12
C ILE A 106 -10.15 -5.21 -11.42
N ALA A 107 -9.70 -5.75 -12.55
CA ALA A 107 -10.13 -7.06 -13.03
C ALA A 107 -9.28 -8.20 -12.44
N PRO A 108 -9.77 -9.46 -12.51
CA PRO A 108 -8.98 -10.61 -12.10
C PRO A 108 -7.66 -10.66 -12.89
N PRO A 109 -6.53 -11.05 -12.27
CA PRO A 109 -5.27 -11.16 -12.99
C PRO A 109 -5.33 -12.29 -14.03
N MET A 110 -4.81 -12.02 -15.22
CA MET A 110 -4.67 -13.05 -16.25
C MET A 110 -3.51 -13.99 -15.95
N MET A 111 -3.46 -15.13 -16.64
CA MET A 111 -2.39 -16.12 -16.45
C MET A 111 -1.00 -15.53 -16.68
N GLU A 112 -0.85 -14.64 -17.66
CA GLU A 112 0.42 -13.95 -17.93
C GLU A 112 0.84 -13.00 -16.80
N GLU A 113 -0.11 -12.36 -16.12
CA GLU A 113 0.15 -11.51 -14.96
C GLU A 113 0.49 -12.36 -13.73
N ILE A 114 -0.27 -13.45 -13.50
CA ILE A 114 0.01 -14.40 -12.40
C ILE A 114 1.41 -14.99 -12.55
N ALA A 115 1.90 -15.21 -13.78
CA ALA A 115 3.26 -15.67 -14.02
C ALA A 115 4.33 -14.70 -13.51
N LEU A 116 4.09 -13.39 -13.57
CA LEU A 116 5.00 -12.34 -13.09
C LEU A 116 4.95 -12.14 -11.57
N MET A 117 3.83 -12.49 -10.93
CA MET A 117 3.69 -12.36 -9.47
C MET A 117 4.70 -13.23 -8.71
N HIS A 118 5.13 -12.77 -7.54
CA HIS A 118 6.03 -13.54 -6.68
C HIS A 118 5.30 -14.18 -5.50
N LYS A 119 5.98 -15.09 -4.82
CA LYS A 119 5.37 -15.88 -3.73
C LYS A 119 5.00 -14.98 -2.55
N GLY A 120 3.79 -15.15 -2.01
CA GLY A 120 3.33 -14.40 -0.84
C GLY A 120 2.93 -12.93 -1.10
N GLN A 121 2.93 -12.50 -2.36
CA GLN A 121 2.53 -11.15 -2.76
C GLN A 121 1.06 -10.89 -2.43
N THR A 122 0.72 -9.65 -2.10
CA THR A 122 -0.67 -9.24 -1.86
C THR A 122 -1.30 -8.75 -3.15
N LEU A 123 -2.49 -9.23 -3.45
CA LEU A 123 -3.29 -8.80 -4.59
C LEU A 123 -4.61 -8.25 -4.11
N ILE A 124 -4.96 -7.03 -4.51
CA ILE A 124 -6.25 -6.40 -4.26
C ILE A 124 -6.95 -6.23 -5.60
N SER A 125 -8.04 -6.96 -5.84
CA SER A 125 -8.78 -6.93 -7.11
C SER A 125 -10.19 -7.52 -6.99
N ALA A 126 -11.02 -7.39 -8.03
CA ALA A 126 -12.22 -8.22 -8.14
C ALA A 126 -11.81 -9.57 -8.73
N LEU A 127 -11.77 -10.65 -7.94
CA LEU A 127 -11.29 -11.95 -8.42
C LEU A 127 -12.39 -12.75 -9.14
N GLN A 128 -13.65 -12.44 -8.83
CA GLN A 128 -14.85 -13.03 -9.40
C GLN A 128 -14.79 -14.56 -9.35
N MET A 129 -14.68 -15.11 -8.13
CA MET A 129 -14.37 -16.53 -7.89
C MET A 129 -15.23 -17.52 -8.70
N GLY A 130 -16.50 -17.20 -8.97
CA GLY A 130 -17.39 -18.04 -9.79
C GLY A 130 -17.05 -18.11 -11.28
N GLY A 131 -16.32 -17.14 -11.82
CA GLY A 131 -15.85 -17.10 -13.22
C GLY A 131 -14.36 -17.42 -13.38
N LEU A 132 -13.65 -17.64 -12.27
CA LEU A 132 -12.21 -17.88 -12.29
C LEU A 132 -11.90 -19.27 -12.82
N LYS A 133 -11.01 -19.36 -13.81
CA LYS A 133 -10.55 -20.65 -14.35
C LYS A 133 -9.78 -21.43 -13.28
N GLU A 134 -10.00 -22.74 -13.22
CA GLU A 134 -9.31 -23.64 -12.28
C GLU A 134 -7.78 -23.50 -12.36
N ALA A 135 -7.23 -23.37 -13.57
CA ALA A 135 -5.80 -23.15 -13.78
C ALA A 135 -5.30 -21.86 -13.12
N SER A 136 -6.05 -20.75 -13.24
CA SER A 136 -5.68 -19.47 -12.62
C SER A 136 -5.74 -19.56 -11.11
N LEU A 137 -6.77 -20.22 -10.57
CA LEU A 137 -6.89 -20.44 -9.13
C LEU A 137 -5.71 -21.26 -8.59
N LYS A 138 -5.37 -22.38 -9.24
CA LYS A 138 -4.22 -23.21 -8.86
C LYS A 138 -2.91 -22.41 -8.91
N ALA A 139 -2.70 -21.61 -9.96
CA ALA A 139 -1.50 -20.79 -10.08
C ALA A 139 -1.37 -19.75 -8.95
N LEU A 140 -2.48 -19.12 -8.54
CA LEU A 140 -2.51 -18.21 -7.38
C LEU A 140 -2.22 -18.96 -6.07
N MET A 141 -2.78 -20.16 -5.89
CA MET A 141 -2.55 -21.00 -4.71
C MET A 141 -1.10 -21.49 -4.62
N ASP A 142 -0.51 -21.93 -5.73
CA ASP A 142 0.88 -22.40 -5.80
C ASP A 142 1.86 -21.29 -5.40
N LYS A 143 1.56 -20.05 -5.82
CA LYS A 143 2.31 -18.85 -5.44
C LYS A 143 1.95 -18.33 -4.04
N LYS A 144 0.98 -18.92 -3.34
CA LYS A 144 0.52 -18.48 -2.01
C LYS A 144 0.17 -16.99 -1.99
N ILE A 145 -0.54 -16.53 -3.01
CA ILE A 145 -0.94 -15.13 -3.13
C ILE A 145 -1.97 -14.81 -2.03
N ASN A 146 -1.77 -13.66 -1.37
CA ASN A 146 -2.74 -13.10 -0.43
C ASN A 146 -3.75 -12.25 -1.22
N ALA A 147 -4.85 -12.86 -1.67
CA ALA A 147 -5.86 -12.19 -2.49
C ALA A 147 -6.97 -11.55 -1.63
N LEU A 148 -7.03 -10.22 -1.65
CA LEU A 148 -8.11 -9.41 -1.08
C LEU A 148 -9.12 -9.07 -2.19
N CYS A 149 -10.30 -9.68 -2.11
CA CYS A 149 -11.29 -9.62 -3.19
C CYS A 149 -12.36 -8.57 -2.87
N PHE A 150 -12.56 -7.57 -3.74
CA PHE A 150 -13.55 -6.50 -3.53
C PHE A 150 -14.96 -7.02 -3.26
N GLU A 151 -15.36 -8.08 -3.96
CA GLU A 151 -16.67 -8.70 -3.85
C GLU A 151 -16.92 -9.46 -2.54
N ASN A 152 -15.89 -9.63 -1.72
CA ASN A 152 -15.97 -10.29 -0.42
C ASN A 152 -15.67 -9.34 0.76
N LEU A 153 -15.37 -8.06 0.49
CA LEU A 153 -15.17 -7.06 1.54
C LEU A 153 -16.52 -6.67 2.14
N ARG A 154 -16.65 -6.88 3.45
CA ARG A 154 -17.85 -6.61 4.24
C ARG A 154 -17.56 -5.60 5.33
N ASP A 155 -18.49 -4.69 5.57
CA ASP A 155 -18.46 -3.83 6.75
C ASP A 155 -19.05 -4.51 8.00
N GLU A 156 -19.09 -3.80 9.11
CA GLU A 156 -19.65 -4.26 10.39
C GLU A 156 -21.14 -4.65 10.28
N GLY A 157 -21.86 -4.06 9.32
CA GLY A 157 -23.25 -4.36 9.02
C GLY A 157 -23.43 -5.55 8.07
N ASN A 158 -22.36 -6.27 7.73
CA ASN A 158 -22.35 -7.38 6.78
C ASN A 158 -22.72 -6.97 5.33
N VAL A 159 -22.57 -5.69 4.99
CA VAL A 159 -22.84 -5.14 3.66
C VAL A 159 -21.59 -5.22 2.80
N LEU A 160 -21.76 -5.61 1.54
CA LEU A 160 -20.70 -5.61 0.53
C LEU A 160 -20.42 -4.19 0.04
N SER A 161 -19.70 -3.39 0.83
CA SER A 161 -19.58 -1.95 0.63
C SER A 161 -19.00 -1.57 -0.73
N VAL A 162 -17.98 -2.30 -1.20
CA VAL A 162 -17.36 -2.03 -2.53
C VAL A 162 -18.29 -2.43 -3.67
N VAL A 163 -18.98 -3.56 -3.57
CA VAL A 163 -19.93 -4.01 -4.60
C VAL A 163 -21.11 -3.05 -4.69
N ARG A 164 -21.59 -2.57 -3.54
CA ARG A 164 -22.68 -1.60 -3.47
C ARG A 164 -22.32 -0.29 -4.15
N ALA A 165 -21.13 0.25 -3.89
CA ALA A 165 -20.64 1.47 -4.55
C ALA A 165 -20.49 1.33 -6.08
N MET A 166 -20.33 0.10 -6.58
CA MET A 166 -20.27 -0.20 -8.02
C MET A 166 -21.64 -0.47 -8.66
N SER A 167 -22.68 -0.65 -7.85
CA SER A 167 -24.04 -0.98 -8.31
C SER A 167 -24.99 0.22 -8.34
N GLU A 168 -24.58 1.32 -7.70
CA GLU A 168 -25.26 2.62 -7.68
C GLU A 168 -24.82 3.47 -8.90
#